data_AF-I3D4V4-F1
#
_entry.id   AF-I3D4V4-F1
#
_cell.length_a   1.000
_cell.length_b   1.000
_cell.length_c   1.000
_cell.angle_alpha   90.00
_cell.angle_beta   90.00
_cell.angle_gamma   90.00
#
_symmetry.space_group_name_H-M   'P 1'
#
loop_
_entity.id
_entity.type
_entity.pdbx_description
1 polymer ?
#
loop_
_entity_poly.entity_id
_entity_poly.type
_entity_poly.pdbx_seq_one_letter_code
_entity_poly.pdbx_strand_id
1 'polypeptide(L)'
;MGAHSNIHIPKESWPSWTWYAIECIIVLAISMITSSKITDSIEGLSPEIQNYVFMGIVGLIFLAWYIGIRGFLLKKKILRNSY
;
A
#
# COMPACT_ATOMS: atom_id res chain seq x y z
N MET A 1 -48.88 3.42 17.50
CA MET A 1 -47.47 3.11 17.83
C MET A 1 -46.69 3.19 16.53
N GLY A 2 -45.92 4.26 16.32
CA GLY A 2 -45.11 4.42 15.11
C GLY A 2 -43.96 3.43 15.14
N ALA A 3 -43.90 2.51 14.17
CA ALA A 3 -42.74 1.65 13.99
C ALA A 3 -41.57 2.53 13.54
N HIS A 4 -40.65 2.84 14.45
CA HIS A 4 -39.36 3.38 14.06
C HIS A 4 -38.59 2.25 13.35
N SER A 5 -38.31 2.43 12.05
CA SER A 5 -37.44 1.55 11.29
C SER A 5 -35.99 1.81 11.70
N ASN A 6 -35.61 1.26 12.85
CA ASN A 6 -34.21 1.22 13.27
C ASN A 6 -33.52 0.14 12.41
N ILE A 7 -33.30 0.44 11.13
CA ILE A 7 -32.43 -0.37 10.28
C ILE A 7 -31.05 -0.22 10.89
N HIS A 8 -30.64 -1.20 11.70
CA HIS A 8 -29.28 -1.33 12.20
C HIS A 8 -28.40 -1.68 11.00
N ILE A 9 -28.00 -0.66 10.24
CA ILE A 9 -26.89 -0.78 9.30
C ILE A 9 -25.67 -0.99 10.20
N PRO A 10 -25.04 -2.17 10.21
CA PRO A 10 -23.86 -2.39 11.02
C PRO A 10 -22.82 -1.39 10.56
N LYS A 11 -22.57 -0.39 11.40
CA LYS A 11 -21.62 0.69 11.11
C LYS A 11 -20.17 0.20 11.11
N GLU A 12 -19.96 -1.08 11.41
CA GLU A 12 -18.68 -1.77 11.36
C GLU A 12 -18.89 -3.16 10.77
N SER A 13 -18.71 -3.33 9.46
CA SER A 13 -18.70 -4.67 8.85
C SER A 13 -17.33 -5.10 8.32
N TRP A 14 -16.35 -4.20 8.29
CA TRP A 14 -15.03 -4.47 7.72
C TRP A 14 -13.91 -4.07 8.69
N PRO A 15 -13.07 -5.01 9.17
CA PRO A 15 -12.02 -4.69 10.12
C PRO A 15 -11.01 -3.71 9.54
N SER A 16 -10.74 -2.60 10.21
CA SER A 16 -9.91 -1.52 9.65
C SER A 16 -8.49 -1.93 9.27
N TRP A 17 -7.92 -2.92 9.98
CA TRP A 17 -6.59 -3.46 9.67
C TRP A 17 -6.50 -4.07 8.26
N THR A 18 -7.61 -4.59 7.73
CA THR A 18 -7.63 -5.20 6.40
C THR A 18 -7.42 -4.18 5.29
N TRP A 19 -7.82 -2.92 5.47
CA TRP A 19 -7.49 -1.85 4.52
C TRP A 19 -5.99 -1.64 4.41
N TYR A 20 -5.27 -1.74 5.52
CA TYR A 20 -3.80 -1.68 5.52
C TYR A 20 -3.17 -2.90 4.86
N ALA A 21 -3.76 -4.08 5.01
CA ALA A 21 -3.30 -5.30 4.32
C ALA A 21 -3.52 -5.20 2.80
N ILE A 22 -4.70 -4.73 2.37
CA ILE A 22 -5.03 -4.50 0.95
C ILE A 22 -4.09 -3.46 0.35
N GLU A 23 -3.88 -2.33 1.03
CA GLU A 23 -2.92 -1.30 0.64
C GLU A 23 -1.51 -1.91 0.46
N CYS A 24 -1.06 -2.72 1.42
CA CYS A 24 0.25 -3.37 1.38
C CYS A 24 0.40 -4.29 0.17
N ILE A 25 -0.59 -5.13 -0.11
CA ILE A 25 -0.57 -6.05 -1.26
C ILE A 25 -0.51 -5.26 -2.58
N ILE A 26 -1.29 -4.17 -2.69
CA ILE A 26 -1.29 -3.32 -3.89
C ILE A 26 0.08 -2.65 -4.07
N VAL A 27 0.65 -2.07 -3.02
CA VAL A 27 1.96 -1.41 -3.06
C VAL A 27 3.05 -2.42 -3.43
N LEU A 28 3.02 -3.62 -2.84
CA LEU A 28 3.94 -4.69 -3.18
C LEU A 28 3.81 -5.10 -4.66
N ALA A 29 2.61 -5.32 -5.18
CA ALA A 29 2.41 -5.68 -6.57
C ALA A 29 2.94 -4.59 -7.54
N ILE A 30 2.63 -3.32 -7.28
CA ILE A 30 3.13 -2.20 -8.08
C ILE A 30 4.65 -2.11 -8.00
N SER A 31 5.22 -2.28 -6.80
CA SER A 31 6.67 -2.24 -6.60
C SER A 31 7.38 -3.34 -7.39
N MET A 32 6.86 -4.57 -7.41
CA MET A 32 7.45 -5.68 -8.15
C MET A 32 7.41 -5.43 -9.66
N ILE A 33 6.25 -5.01 -10.19
CA ILE A 33 6.11 -4.72 -11.63
C ILE A 33 7.04 -3.57 -12.05
N THR A 34 7.12 -2.52 -11.23
CA THR A 34 7.95 -1.35 -11.52
C THR A 34 9.43 -1.71 -11.43
N SER A 35 9.81 -2.52 -10.43
CA SER A 35 11.19 -2.97 -10.25
C SER A 35 11.64 -3.91 -11.37
N SER A 36 10.77 -4.79 -11.88
CA SER A 36 11.09 -5.59 -13.08
C SER A 36 11.39 -4.69 -14.26
N LYS A 37 10.51 -3.74 -14.59
CA LYS A 37 10.71 -2.83 -15.73
C LYS A 37 11.99 -2.00 -15.61
N ILE A 38 12.30 -1.50 -14.41
CA ILE A 38 13.53 -0.73 -14.19
C ILE A 38 14.75 -1.64 -14.31
N THR A 39 14.73 -2.81 -13.67
CA THR A 39 15.86 -3.74 -13.68
C THR A 39 16.15 -4.23 -15.11
N ASP A 40 15.11 -4.56 -15.87
CA ASP A 40 15.22 -5.02 -17.26
C ASP A 40 15.74 -3.91 -18.21
N SER A 41 15.63 -2.64 -17.81
CA SER A 41 16.19 -1.52 -18.58
C SER A 41 17.69 -1.31 -18.37
N ILE A 42 18.32 -2.05 -17.45
CA ILE A 42 19.75 -1.93 -17.15
C ILE A 42 20.48 -3.12 -17.79
N GLU A 43 21.27 -2.83 -18.83
CA GLU A 43 22.02 -3.85 -19.55
C GLU A 43 23.33 -4.26 -18.83
N GLY A 44 23.78 -5.49 -19.07
CA GLY A 44 25.09 -5.97 -18.62
C GLY A 44 25.17 -6.42 -17.16
N LEU A 45 24.04 -6.57 -16.47
CA LEU A 45 24.03 -7.15 -15.12
C LEU A 45 24.20 -8.67 -15.16
N SER A 46 25.01 -9.20 -14.24
CA SER A 46 24.98 -10.62 -13.94
C SER A 46 23.65 -10.97 -13.24
N PRO A 47 23.15 -12.21 -13.36
CA PRO A 47 21.88 -12.62 -12.75
C PRO A 47 21.80 -12.39 -11.24
N GLU A 48 22.94 -12.52 -10.54
CA GLU A 48 23.04 -12.26 -9.11
C GLU A 48 22.80 -10.78 -8.79
N ILE A 49 23.50 -9.89 -9.49
CA ILE A 49 23.37 -8.43 -9.29
C ILE A 49 21.96 -7.99 -9.69
N GLN A 50 21.38 -8.58 -10.75
CA GLN A 50 20.01 -8.30 -11.19
C GLN A 50 18.98 -8.56 -10.07
N ASN A 51 19.13 -9.65 -9.32
CA ASN A 51 18.25 -9.95 -8.19
C ASN A 51 18.40 -8.93 -7.05
N TYR A 52 19.63 -8.54 -6.73
CA TYR A 52 19.87 -7.51 -5.70
C TYR A 52 19.29 -6.15 -6.10
N VAL A 53 19.46 -5.75 -7.36
CA VAL A 53 18.91 -4.49 -7.89
C VAL A 53 17.39 -4.53 -7.89
N PHE A 54 16.78 -5.61 -8.37
CA PHE A 54 15.33 -5.80 -8.33
C PHE A 54 14.78 -5.65 -6.90
N MET A 55 15.33 -6.41 -5.94
CA MET A 55 14.87 -6.36 -4.55
C MET A 55 15.16 -5.01 -3.89
N GLY A 56 16.27 -4.36 -4.24
CA GLY A 56 16.62 -3.01 -3.78
C GLY A 56 15.59 -1.97 -4.22
N ILE A 57 15.16 -2.00 -5.49
CA ILE A 57 14.15 -1.08 -6.01
C ILE A 57 12.78 -1.36 -5.38
N VAL A 58 12.40 -2.64 -5.21
CA VAL A 58 11.17 -3.03 -4.48
C VAL A 58 11.17 -2.39 -3.09
N GLY A 59 12.25 -2.56 -2.35
CA GLY A 59 12.42 -1.99 -1.01
C GLY A 59 12.35 -0.46 -1.00
N LEU A 60 12.99 0.21 -1.95
CA LEU A 60 12.98 1.67 -2.05
C LEU A 60 11.58 2.23 -2.34
N ILE A 61 10.82 1.61 -3.26
CA ILE A 61 9.44 2.02 -3.56
C ILE A 61 8.57 1.83 -2.33
N PHE A 62 8.71 0.69 -1.64
CA PHE A 62 7.96 0.40 -0.42
C PHE A 62 8.26 1.42 0.69
N LEU A 63 9.53 1.73 0.93
CA LEU A 63 9.95 2.74 1.91
C LEU A 63 9.44 4.14 1.54
N ALA A 64 9.56 4.53 0.26
CA ALA A 64 9.05 5.81 -0.23
C ALA A 64 7.53 5.96 -0.01
N TRP A 65 6.78 4.88 -0.24
CA TRP A 65 5.34 4.87 0.05
C TRP A 65 5.05 5.01 1.55
N TYR A 66 5.59 4.11 2.38
CA TYR A 66 5.18 4.02 3.78
C TYR A 66 5.77 5.12 4.67
N ILE A 67 6.99 5.57 4.40
CA ILE A 67 7.66 6.62 5.18
C ILE A 67 7.34 8.00 4.60
N GLY A 68 7.42 8.15 3.28
CA GLY A 68 7.24 9.43 2.60
C GLY A 68 5.77 9.78 2.39
N ILE A 69 5.14 9.09 1.44
CA ILE A 69 3.80 9.44 0.92
C ILE A 69 2.74 9.24 1.99
N ARG A 70 2.70 8.06 2.62
CA ARG A 70 1.70 7.70 3.62
C ARG A 70 1.85 8.54 4.88
N GLY A 71 3.07 8.75 5.36
CA GLY A 71 3.36 9.64 6.48
C GLY A 71 2.90 11.08 6.22
N PHE A 72 3.02 11.56 4.98
CA PHE A 72 2.52 12.88 4.58
C PHE A 72 0.99 12.92 4.41
N LEU A 73 0.37 11.90 3.83
CA LEU A 73 -1.08 11.80 3.64
C LEU A 73 -1.83 11.68 4.98
N LEU A 74 -1.31 10.90 5.93
CA LEU A 74 -1.91 10.75 7.27
C LEU A 74 -1.82 12.03 8.11
N LYS A 75 -0.92 12.97 7.79
CA LYS A 75 -0.91 14.31 8.40
C LYS A 75 -2.08 15.19 7.94
N LYS A 76 -2.74 14.88 6.81
CA LYS A 76 -3.95 15.61 6.40
C LYS A 76 -5.11 15.17 7.30
N LYS A 77 -5.68 16.13 8.04
CA LYS A 77 -6.85 15.95 8.93
C LYS A 77 -8.04 15.22 8.27
N ILE A 78 -8.17 15.29 6.93
CA ILE A 78 -9.22 14.61 6.15
C ILE A 78 -9.16 13.07 6.23
N LEU A 79 -7.97 12.50 6.45
CA LEU A 79 -7.75 11.05 6.55
C LEU A 79 -7.51 10.59 7.99
N ARG A 80 -7.66 11.49 8.97
CA ARG A 80 -7.58 11.13 10.38
C ARG A 80 -8.85 10.36 10.73
N ASN A 81 -8.77 9.03 10.68
CA ASN A 81 -9.79 8.16 11.23
C ASN A 81 -9.81 8.38 12.75
N SER A 82 -10.59 9.37 13.20
CA SER A 82 -10.93 9.54 14.59
C SER A 82 -11.94 8.44 14.89
N TYR A 83 -11.45 7.34 15.47
CA TYR A 83 -12.25 6.61 16.42
C TYR A 83 -12.60 7.51 17.60
#